data_AF-A0A822CDK0-F1
#
_entry.id   AF-A0A822CDK0-F1
#
_cell.length_a   1.000
_cell.length_b   1.000
_cell.length_c   1.000
_cell.angle_alpha   90.00
_cell.angle_beta   90.00
_cell.angle_gamma   90.00
#
_symmetry.space_group_name_H-M   'P 1'
#
loop_
_entity.id
_entity.type
_entity.pdbx_description
1 polymer ?
#
loop_
_entity_poly.entity_id
_entity_poly.type
_entity_poly.pdbx_seq_one_letter_code
_entity_poly.pdbx_strand_id
1 'polypeptide(L)'
;GQMYECYNATSLSAETLPTDTQSTKGCGQTIPDPKENYYTDDGVLIPMGHGVNANIQYSSLLYNEYIVYNTDQVKLKYLLRIEFNYKD
;
A
#
# COMPACT_ATOMS: atom_id res chain seq x y z
N GLY A 1 1.49 -1.36 11.46
CA GLY A 1 0.34 -1.33 12.39
C GLY A 1 -0.83 -2.05 11.77
N GLN A 2 -1.98 -2.08 12.45
CA GLN A 2 -3.21 -2.61 11.87
C GLN A 2 -3.80 -1.64 10.84
N MET A 3 -4.32 -2.18 9.73
CA MET A 3 -4.86 -1.43 8.60
C MET A 3 -6.37 -1.70 8.48
N TYR A 4 -7.15 -0.65 8.22
CA TYR A 4 -8.52 -0.78 7.77
C TYR A 4 -8.55 -1.01 6.26
N GLU A 5 -9.18 -2.10 5.80
CA GLU A 5 -9.22 -2.45 4.38
C GLU A 5 -10.44 -1.83 3.68
N CYS A 6 -10.19 -1.07 2.62
CA CYS A 6 -11.22 -0.44 1.79
C CYS A 6 -11.13 -0.98 0.35
N TYR A 7 -12.29 -1.20 -0.27
CA TYR A 7 -12.38 -1.73 -1.65
C TYR A 7 -13.00 -0.72 -2.62
N ASN A 8 -13.58 0.35 -2.09
CA ASN A 8 -14.18 1.45 -2.85
C ASN A 8 -13.74 2.78 -2.24
N ALA A 9 -13.93 3.87 -2.99
CA ALA A 9 -13.72 5.22 -2.48
C ALA A 9 -14.52 5.44 -1.19
N THR A 10 -13.80 5.71 -0.10
CA THR A 10 -14.35 5.89 1.24
C THR A 10 -13.68 7.10 1.88
N SER A 11 -14.47 8.08 2.32
CA SER A 11 -13.96 9.26 2.99
C SER A 11 -13.65 8.93 4.46
N LEU A 12 -12.36 8.98 4.81
CA LEU A 12 -11.86 8.71 6.16
C LEU A 12 -10.86 9.80 6.56
N SER A 13 -10.76 10.03 7.87
CA SER A 13 -9.83 10.93 8.54
C SER A 13 -9.27 10.25 9.79
N ALA A 14 -8.32 10.91 10.49
CA ALA A 14 -7.78 10.39 11.75
C ALA A 14 -8.87 10.14 12.81
N GLU A 15 -9.93 10.96 12.80
CA GLU A 15 -11.03 10.92 13.77
C GLU A 15 -12.12 9.90 13.40
N THR A 16 -12.24 9.56 12.11
CA THR A 16 -13.28 8.65 11.60
C THR A 16 -12.75 7.25 11.30
N LEU A 17 -11.44 7.03 11.44
CA LEU A 17 -10.82 5.73 11.27
C LEU A 17 -11.36 4.76 12.33
N PRO A 18 -11.69 3.50 11.97
CA PRO A 18 -12.17 2.52 12.94
C PRO A 18 -11.18 2.34 14.09
N THR A 19 -11.73 2.20 15.30
CA THR A 19 -10.99 1.87 16.50
C THR A 19 -10.09 0.66 16.24
N ASP A 20 -8.88 0.68 16.80
CA ASP A 20 -7.84 -0.35 16.67
C ASP A 20 -7.10 -0.41 15.31
N THR A 21 -7.39 0.50 14.38
CA THR A 21 -6.61 0.67 13.15
C THR A 21 -5.81 1.97 13.16
N GLN A 22 -4.70 2.00 12.43
CA GLN A 22 -3.75 3.13 12.44
C GLN A 22 -3.49 3.69 11.03
N SER A 23 -4.11 3.09 10.02
CA SER A 23 -3.90 3.35 8.60
C SER A 23 -5.00 2.70 7.78
N THR A 24 -5.14 3.10 6.53
CA THR A 24 -6.05 2.50 5.56
C THR A 24 -5.26 1.81 4.47
N LYS A 25 -5.76 0.66 4.01
CA LYS A 25 -5.28 -0.04 2.82
C LYS A 25 -6.40 -0.06 1.79
N GLY A 26 -6.25 0.71 0.72
CA GLY A 26 -7.05 0.53 -0.49
C GLY A 26 -6.61 -0.79 -1.13
N CYS A 27 -7.51 -1.77 -1.18
CA CYS A 27 -7.21 -3.11 -1.68
C CYS A 27 -7.51 -3.18 -3.18
N GLY A 28 -6.47 -3.24 -4.01
CA GLY A 28 -6.58 -3.31 -5.46
C GLY A 28 -6.67 -4.72 -6.02
N GLN A 29 -6.97 -4.80 -7.31
CA GLN A 29 -7.07 -6.06 -8.06
C GLN A 29 -5.71 -6.73 -8.32
N THR A 30 -4.62 -5.96 -8.30
CA THR A 30 -3.25 -6.44 -8.48
C THR A 30 -2.39 -6.14 -7.24
N ILE A 31 -1.68 -7.15 -6.75
CA ILE A 31 -0.73 -7.03 -5.63
C ILE A 31 0.65 -7.58 -6.01
N PRO A 32 1.75 -7.14 -5.37
CA PRO A 32 3.04 -7.84 -5.48
C PRO A 32 2.90 -9.28 -4.97
N ASP A 33 3.54 -10.26 -5.64
CA ASP A 33 3.54 -11.65 -5.16
C ASP A 33 4.15 -11.71 -3.75
N PRO A 34 3.37 -12.09 -2.71
CA PRO A 34 3.86 -12.11 -1.34
C PRO A 34 4.96 -13.15 -1.11
N LYS A 35 5.15 -14.12 -2.03
CA LYS A 35 6.25 -15.10 -1.97
C LYS A 35 7.62 -14.47 -2.28
N GLU A 36 7.63 -13.31 -2.93
CA GLU A 36 8.83 -12.57 -3.31
C GLU A 36 9.09 -11.36 -2.40
N ASN A 37 8.43 -11.33 -1.25
CA ASN A 37 8.69 -10.34 -0.22
C ASN A 37 10.12 -10.45 0.31
N TYR A 38 10.77 -9.30 0.47
CA TYR A 38 12.07 -9.20 1.14
C TYR A 38 11.90 -8.47 2.47
N TYR A 39 12.57 -8.96 3.52
CA TYR A 39 12.65 -8.28 4.81
C TYR A 39 14.06 -7.77 5.01
N THR A 40 14.19 -6.49 5.36
CA THR A 40 15.48 -5.92 5.77
C THR A 40 15.91 -6.43 7.14
N ASP A 41 17.19 -6.28 7.49
CA ASP A 41 17.72 -6.65 8.81
C ASP A 41 17.02 -5.93 9.98
N ASP A 42 16.52 -4.70 9.74
CA ASP A 42 15.73 -3.92 10.69
C ASP A 42 14.22 -4.26 10.66
N GLY A 43 13.84 -5.33 9.97
CA GLY A 43 12.48 -5.89 9.98
C GLY A 43 11.47 -5.19 9.07
N VAL A 44 11.91 -4.32 8.15
CA VAL A 44 11.02 -3.64 7.20
C VAL A 44 10.72 -4.56 6.02
N LEU A 45 9.43 -4.74 5.73
CA LEU A 45 8.95 -5.46 4.56
C LEU A 45 9.08 -4.61 3.29
N ILE A 46 9.71 -5.15 2.26
CA ILE A 46 9.77 -4.63 0.90
C ILE A 46 8.95 -5.55 -0.01
N PRO A 47 7.75 -5.13 -0.46
CA PRO A 47 6.92 -5.92 -1.36
C PRO A 47 7.39 -5.78 -2.81
N MET A 48 8.51 -6.42 -3.13
CA MET A 48 9.21 -6.30 -4.42
C MET A 48 8.81 -7.34 -5.47
N GLY A 49 7.84 -8.21 -5.16
CA GLY A 49 7.36 -9.23 -6.08
C GLY A 49 6.70 -8.65 -7.33
N HIS A 50 6.72 -9.43 -8.40
CA HIS A 50 5.96 -9.09 -9.61
C HIS A 50 4.44 -9.00 -9.32
N GLY A 51 3.71 -8.25 -10.15
CA GLY A 51 2.27 -8.08 -9.98
C GLY A 51 1.49 -9.36 -10.27
N VAL A 52 0.67 -9.79 -9.31
CA VAL A 52 -0.24 -10.94 -9.41
C VAL A 52 -1.68 -10.54 -9.09
N ASN A 53 -2.65 -11.31 -9.58
CA ASN A 53 -4.06 -11.05 -9.33
C ASN A 53 -4.41 -11.34 -7.86
N ALA A 54 -5.04 -10.36 -7.20
CA ALA A 54 -5.47 -10.46 -5.80
C ALA A 54 -6.74 -11.30 -5.59
N ASN A 55 -7.40 -11.69 -6.68
CA ASN A 55 -8.73 -12.32 -6.75
C ASN A 55 -9.85 -11.47 -6.13
N ILE A 56 -9.69 -10.15 -6.14
CA ILE A 56 -10.67 -9.19 -5.61
C ILE A 56 -11.46 -8.59 -6.77
N GLN A 57 -12.60 -9.18 -7.14
CA GLN A 57 -13.37 -8.72 -8.32
C GLN A 57 -14.16 -7.42 -8.11
N TYR A 58 -14.47 -7.08 -6.86
CA TYR A 58 -15.37 -5.97 -6.50
C TYR A 58 -14.62 -4.69 -6.11
N SER A 59 -13.28 -4.69 -6.22
CA SER A 59 -12.50 -3.49 -5.93
C SER A 59 -12.61 -2.49 -7.08
N SER A 60 -12.78 -1.21 -6.73
CA SER A 60 -12.68 -0.10 -7.66
C SER A 60 -11.24 0.30 -7.98
N LEU A 61 -10.23 -0.30 -7.33
CA LEU A 61 -8.81 0.03 -7.50
C LEU A 61 -8.07 -1.04 -8.32
N LEU A 62 -7.21 -0.60 -9.25
CA LEU A 62 -6.32 -1.52 -9.97
C LEU A 62 -5.18 -2.05 -9.08
N TYR A 63 -4.63 -1.20 -8.21
CA TYR A 63 -3.47 -1.50 -7.35
C TYR A 63 -3.75 -1.11 -5.90
N ASN A 64 -2.96 -1.64 -4.97
CA ASN A 64 -3.07 -1.24 -3.56
C ASN A 64 -2.62 0.21 -3.34
N GLU A 65 -3.28 0.87 -2.38
CA GLU A 65 -2.87 2.16 -1.83
C GLU A 65 -2.74 2.03 -0.31
N TYR A 66 -1.77 2.72 0.28
CA TYR A 66 -1.53 2.72 1.73
C TYR A 66 -1.57 4.16 2.24
N ILE A 67 -2.48 4.44 3.17
CA ILE A 67 -2.75 5.79 3.68
C ILE A 67 -2.52 5.79 5.20
N VAL A 68 -1.70 6.73 5.66
CA VAL A 68 -1.48 7.03 7.08
C VAL A 68 -2.01 8.42 7.39
N TYR A 69 -2.47 8.63 8.62
CA TYR A 69 -3.12 9.89 9.04
C TYR A 69 -2.27 10.71 10.00
N ASN A 70 -1.13 10.18 10.46
CA ASN A 70 -0.14 10.90 11.26
C ASN A 70 1.21 10.89 10.54
N THR A 71 1.82 12.06 10.37
CA THR A 71 3.14 12.22 9.76
C THR A 71 4.26 11.49 10.50
N ASP A 72 4.13 11.29 11.81
CA ASP A 72 5.11 10.58 12.64
C ASP A 72 5.22 9.08 12.26
N GLN A 73 4.26 8.55 11.49
CA GLN A 73 4.29 7.18 10.97
C GLN A 73 5.20 7.04 9.73
N VAL A 74 5.69 8.15 9.17
CA VAL A 74 6.48 8.16 7.93
C VAL A 74 7.93 8.50 8.21
N LYS A 75 8.83 7.63 7.77
CA LYS A 75 10.28 7.89 7.74
C LYS A 75 10.81 7.67 6.33
N LEU A 76 11.14 8.76 5.63
CA LEU A 76 11.75 8.69 4.30
C LEU A 76 13.15 8.05 4.40
N LYS A 77 13.37 6.95 3.67
CA LYS A 77 14.65 6.20 3.68
C LYS A 77 15.53 6.45 2.44
N TYR A 78 14.92 6.65 1.28
CA TYR A 78 15.63 6.74 0.01
C TYR A 78 15.03 7.86 -0.86
N LEU A 79 15.87 8.44 -1.71
CA LEU A 79 15.47 9.35 -2.79
C LEU A 79 16.01 8.79 -4.10
N LEU A 80 15.12 8.56 -5.06
CA LEU A 80 15.48 8.00 -6.37
C LEU A 80 15.47 9.11 -7.42
N ARG A 81 16.49 9.13 -8.28
CA ARG A 81 16.47 9.89 -9.54
C ARG A 81 16.07 8.94 -10.66
N ILE A 82 14.94 9.21 -11.30
CA ILE A 82 14.36 8.32 -12.32
C ILE A 82 14.31 9.09 -13.65
N GLU A 83 14.78 8.43 -14.70
CA GLU A 83 14.63 8.87 -16.09
C GLU A 83 13.52 8.03 -16.75
N PHE A 84 12.51 8.70 -17.30
CA PHE A 84 11.38 8.03 -17.96
C PHE A 84 11.64 7.93 -19.45
N ASN A 85 11.76 6.70 -19.95
CA ASN A 85 11.94 6.41 -21.37
C ASN A 85 10.59 6.05 -22.00
N TYR A 86 9.90 7.06 -22.54
CA TYR A 86 8.61 6.88 -23.19
C TYR A 86 8.78 6.21 -24.56
N LYS A 87 7.77 5.45 -24.98
CA LYS A 87 7.63 4.96 -26.36
C LYS A 87 6.60 5.83 -27.07
N ASP A 88 6.87 6.15 -28.33
CA ASP A 88 5.92 6.81 -29.25
C ASP A 88 4.75 5.88 -29.61
#